data_AF-A0A939ARI9-F1
#
_entry.id   AF-A0A939ARI9-F1
#
_cell.length_a   1.000
_cell.length_b   1.000
_cell.length_c   1.000
_cell.angle_alpha   90.00
_cell.angle_beta   90.00
_cell.angle_gamma   90.00
#
_symmetry.space_group_name_H-M   'P 1'
#
loop_
_entity.id
_entity.type
_entity.pdbx_description
1 polymer ?
#
loop_
_entity_poly.entity_id
_entity_poly.type
_entity_poly.pdbx_seq_one_letter_code
_entity_poly.pdbx_strand_id
1 'polypeptide(L)'
;MSNVMTYAAQEVRHLIIEEMAGGGQLRGTAADAEIEVIYQPGGQLPQFVVESGALRFVGANASRVIAPAEVAVTVKHAQGDLRVYGLKSDVTLEAVAGDLRLSNLAGVVRIAQVDGDLRGDEIADLRLMGGCAGDVRCENIQHFEAENIGGDLRLLDAGDVRLGRVHGDVWVEKAAKALQIARADGDMRLSDVGGMATLRSVAGDLRAEGLAGGLTAPRVAGDAVLAGPFTAADGYTLVVDGDLSLYLPADASVRLAAKANGRIRSDPQLTPATDGIPTFTASLGDAAVKITVSSGGDLRISQRGDKGPAVETGRRPRWDAPGRHGLDHLGDLGERIRQQVRASLAAAGISIDMGEATWLGRGPKAPRPPRPPTPERPRPSAAPGATAQEQLAILKMVESGTITAAEAEQLLKALETD
;
A
#
# COMPACT_ATOMS: atom_id res chain seq x y z
N MET A 1 13.55 17.65 35.76
CA MET A 1 13.73 16.66 36.83
C MET A 1 12.61 15.65 36.67
N SER A 2 12.93 14.38 36.49
CA SER A 2 11.95 13.29 36.40
C SER A 2 11.61 12.82 37.80
N ASN A 3 10.32 12.75 38.12
CA ASN A 3 9.85 12.23 39.40
C ASN A 3 9.37 10.79 39.22
N VAL A 4 9.39 10.00 40.30
CA VAL A 4 9.04 8.59 40.28
C VAL A 4 7.93 8.33 41.31
N MET A 5 6.94 7.54 40.93
CA MET A 5 5.95 6.96 41.83
C MET A 5 5.94 5.45 41.67
N THR A 6 5.82 4.73 42.78
CA THR A 6 5.75 3.27 42.79
C THR A 6 4.44 2.77 43.38
N TYR A 7 4.04 1.57 42.99
CA TYR A 7 2.86 0.89 43.50
C TYR A 7 3.09 -0.63 43.54
N ALA A 8 2.68 -1.29 44.63
CA ALA A 8 2.82 -2.74 44.77
C ALA A 8 1.88 -3.48 43.80
N ALA A 9 2.43 -4.33 42.93
CA ALA A 9 1.67 -4.93 41.84
C ALA A 9 0.82 -6.16 42.22
N GLN A 10 0.89 -6.63 43.47
CA GLN A 10 0.40 -7.95 43.91
C GLN A 10 -1.10 -8.21 43.65
N GLU A 11 -1.90 -7.16 43.53
CA GLU A 11 -3.35 -7.25 43.24
C GLU A 11 -3.76 -6.55 41.93
N VAL A 12 -2.80 -5.96 41.21
CA VAL A 12 -3.08 -5.18 40.01
C VAL A 12 -3.13 -6.12 38.81
N ARG A 13 -4.31 -6.25 38.19
CA ARG A 13 -4.47 -7.02 36.94
C ARG A 13 -4.45 -6.15 35.70
N HIS A 14 -4.78 -4.87 35.87
CA HIS A 14 -4.92 -3.90 34.80
C HIS A 14 -4.39 -2.54 35.26
N LEU A 15 -3.43 -2.00 34.52
CA LEU A 15 -2.88 -0.66 34.69
C LEU A 15 -3.42 0.26 33.57
N ILE A 16 -4.00 1.39 33.96
CA ILE A 16 -4.48 2.42 33.05
C ILE A 16 -3.62 3.67 33.22
N ILE A 17 -3.00 4.11 32.12
CA ILE A 17 -2.27 5.38 32.04
C ILE A 17 -3.11 6.33 31.18
N GLU A 18 -3.63 7.40 31.79
CA GLU A 18 -4.43 8.38 31.04
C GLU A 18 -3.55 9.14 30.02
N GLU A 19 -2.37 9.59 30.44
CA GLU A 19 -1.50 10.43 29.61
C GLU A 19 -0.05 9.96 29.65
N MET A 20 0.51 9.69 28.47
CA MET A 20 1.93 9.46 28.24
C MET A 20 2.55 10.68 27.56
N ALA A 21 3.70 11.13 28.06
CA ALA A 21 4.49 12.20 27.45
C ALA A 21 5.07 11.76 26.09
N GLY A 22 5.45 12.73 25.25
CA GLY A 22 6.15 12.45 23.99
C GLY A 22 7.47 11.71 24.21
N GLY A 23 7.71 10.64 23.45
CA GLY A 23 8.84 9.73 23.65
C GLY A 23 8.66 8.74 24.80
N GLY A 24 7.40 8.49 25.19
CA GLY A 24 7.01 7.63 26.29
C GLY A 24 7.48 6.19 26.12
N GLN A 25 7.75 5.52 27.24
CA GLN A 25 8.18 4.12 27.27
C GLN A 25 7.33 3.31 28.21
N LEU A 26 6.82 2.17 27.74
CA LEU A 26 6.13 1.17 28.53
C LEU A 26 6.91 -0.14 28.45
N ARG A 27 7.31 -0.67 29.60
CA ARG A 27 8.14 -1.87 29.71
C ARG A 27 7.52 -2.90 30.63
N GLY A 28 7.42 -4.13 30.15
CA GLY A 28 7.16 -5.31 30.97
C GLY A 28 8.43 -5.84 31.66
N THR A 29 8.28 -6.29 32.89
CA THR A 29 9.34 -6.85 33.75
C THR A 29 8.89 -8.12 34.45
N ALA A 30 9.64 -8.61 35.44
CA ALA A 30 9.29 -9.81 36.19
C ALA A 30 7.96 -9.64 36.95
N ALA A 31 7.27 -10.76 37.18
CA ALA A 31 5.92 -10.82 37.76
C ALA A 31 5.80 -10.19 39.16
N ASP A 32 6.90 -10.19 39.91
CA ASP A 32 7.01 -9.71 41.29
C ASP A 32 7.50 -8.25 41.39
N ALA A 33 7.78 -7.60 40.27
CA ALA A 33 8.21 -6.21 40.25
C ALA A 33 7.11 -5.25 40.71
N GLU A 34 7.50 -4.14 41.32
CA GLU A 34 6.58 -3.02 41.55
C GLU A 34 6.26 -2.32 40.22
N ILE A 35 5.08 -1.69 40.18
CA ILE A 35 4.76 -0.76 39.10
C ILE A 35 5.51 0.54 39.40
N GLU A 36 6.34 0.99 38.46
CA GLU A 36 7.08 2.24 38.54
C GLU A 36 6.61 3.18 37.42
N VAL A 37 6.20 4.39 37.79
CA VAL A 37 5.82 5.44 36.84
C VAL A 37 6.74 6.64 37.03
N ILE A 38 7.57 6.89 36.02
CA ILE A 38 8.38 8.10 35.90
C ILE A 38 7.59 9.15 35.13
N TYR A 39 7.35 10.30 35.73
CA TYR A 39 6.46 11.33 35.17
C TYR A 39 7.09 12.72 35.16
N GLN A 40 6.51 13.59 34.34
CA GLN A 40 6.82 15.02 34.32
C GLN A 40 5.82 15.78 35.19
N PRO A 41 6.27 16.66 36.11
CA PRO A 41 5.36 17.43 36.96
C PRO A 41 4.41 18.29 36.12
N GLY A 42 3.11 18.21 36.41
CA GLY A 42 2.05 18.99 35.78
C GLY A 42 1.37 19.97 36.73
N GLY A 43 0.25 20.55 36.30
CA GLY A 43 -0.56 21.44 37.12
C GLY A 43 -1.37 20.75 38.22
N GLN A 44 -1.50 19.43 38.18
CA GLN A 44 -2.15 18.60 39.19
C GLN A 44 -1.13 17.68 39.86
N LEU A 45 -1.44 17.26 41.10
CA LEU A 45 -0.62 16.25 41.78
C LEU A 45 -0.92 14.87 41.18
N PRO A 46 0.13 14.10 40.85
CA PRO A 46 -0.04 12.75 40.35
C PRO A 46 -0.57 11.85 41.46
N GLN A 47 -1.45 10.92 41.09
CA GLN A 47 -2.02 9.97 42.03
C GLN A 47 -2.34 8.64 41.36
N PHE A 48 -2.27 7.58 42.15
CA PHE A 48 -2.83 6.29 41.81
C PHE A 48 -4.25 6.19 42.37
N VAL A 49 -5.20 5.85 41.50
CA VAL A 49 -6.60 5.65 41.86
C VAL A 49 -6.97 4.22 41.51
N VAL A 50 -7.54 3.48 42.46
CA VAL A 50 -8.05 2.12 42.21
C VAL A 50 -9.55 2.21 41.95
N GLU A 51 -9.97 1.88 40.73
CA GLU A 51 -11.36 1.91 40.31
C GLU A 51 -11.72 0.59 39.63
N SER A 52 -12.77 -0.08 40.10
CA SER A 52 -13.31 -1.31 39.49
C SER A 52 -12.26 -2.42 39.25
N GLY A 53 -11.22 -2.51 40.10
CA GLY A 53 -10.16 -3.51 39.99
C GLY A 53 -9.02 -3.17 39.02
N ALA A 54 -9.01 -1.96 38.45
CA ALA A 54 -7.90 -1.42 37.68
C ALA A 54 -7.15 -0.35 38.49
N LEU A 55 -5.82 -0.33 38.36
CA LEU A 55 -4.98 0.73 38.87
C LEU A 55 -4.86 1.83 37.81
N ARG A 56 -5.22 3.05 38.15
CA ARG A 56 -5.19 4.19 37.24
C ARG A 56 -4.16 5.21 37.69
N PHE A 57 -3.27 5.63 36.79
CA PHE A 57 -2.36 6.75 37.01
C PHE A 57 -2.93 8.01 36.35
N VAL A 58 -3.16 9.06 37.16
CA VAL A 58 -3.74 10.35 36.72
C VAL A 58 -2.96 11.53 37.28
N GLY A 59 -3.20 12.72 36.72
CA GLY A 59 -2.69 13.99 37.23
C GLY A 59 -1.29 14.39 36.74
N ALA A 60 -0.63 13.54 35.93
CA ALA A 60 0.64 13.87 35.28
C ALA A 60 0.86 13.03 34.01
N ASN A 61 1.80 13.48 33.17
CA ASN A 61 2.18 12.75 31.95
C ASN A 61 3.30 11.76 32.27
N ALA A 62 3.04 10.48 32.06
CA ALA A 62 4.02 9.42 32.27
C ALA A 62 5.04 9.40 31.12
N SER A 63 6.32 9.50 31.45
CA SER A 63 7.44 9.41 30.50
C SER A 63 7.99 7.98 30.40
N ARG A 64 7.95 7.23 31.50
CA ARG A 64 8.29 5.81 31.52
C ARG A 64 7.40 5.08 32.51
N VAL A 65 6.88 3.94 32.10
CA VAL A 65 6.08 3.03 32.90
C VAL A 65 6.74 1.68 32.86
N ILE A 66 7.01 1.12 34.04
CA ILE A 66 7.50 -0.22 34.24
C ILE A 66 6.42 -0.97 34.99
N ALA A 67 5.97 -2.09 34.44
CA ALA A 67 4.98 -2.94 35.07
C ALA A 67 5.42 -4.41 34.95
N PRO A 68 4.91 -5.31 35.79
CA PRO A 68 5.07 -6.74 35.55
C PRO A 68 4.48 -7.14 34.20
N ALA A 69 5.14 -8.05 33.49
CA ALA A 69 4.74 -8.41 32.13
C ALA A 69 3.34 -9.03 32.04
N GLU A 70 2.85 -9.62 33.12
CA GLU A 70 1.55 -10.26 33.22
C GLU A 70 0.39 -9.28 33.49
N VAL A 71 0.68 -8.01 33.77
CA VAL A 71 -0.34 -6.97 33.97
C VAL A 71 -0.80 -6.44 32.62
N ALA A 72 -2.12 -6.42 32.40
CA ALA A 72 -2.69 -5.78 31.21
C ALA A 72 -2.48 -4.27 31.30
N VAL A 73 -2.18 -3.61 30.19
CA VAL A 73 -1.91 -2.16 30.19
C VAL A 73 -2.78 -1.44 29.17
N THR A 74 -3.46 -0.39 29.60
CA THR A 74 -4.13 0.57 28.73
C THR A 74 -3.41 1.90 28.78
N VAL A 75 -3.04 2.44 27.62
CA VAL A 75 -2.62 3.83 27.47
C VAL A 75 -3.71 4.52 26.67
N LYS A 76 -4.35 5.53 27.26
CA LYS A 76 -5.38 6.29 26.54
C LYS A 76 -4.75 7.23 25.53
N HIS A 77 -3.90 8.14 25.98
CA HIS A 77 -3.27 9.12 25.11
C HIS A 77 -1.76 9.09 25.25
N ALA A 78 -1.06 8.99 24.13
CA ALA A 78 0.37 9.29 24.03
C ALA A 78 0.54 10.55 23.17
N GLN A 79 1.11 11.60 23.78
CA GLN A 79 1.24 12.93 23.18
C GLN A 79 2.28 13.02 22.05
N GLY A 80 2.97 11.92 21.75
CA GLY A 80 3.94 11.79 20.68
C GLY A 80 4.36 10.33 20.56
N ASP A 81 5.64 10.09 20.29
CA ASP A 81 6.14 8.74 20.12
C ASP A 81 5.94 7.86 21.37
N LEU A 82 5.62 6.59 21.15
CA LEU A 82 5.44 5.59 22.20
C LEU A 82 6.25 4.33 21.86
N ARG A 83 6.95 3.80 22.87
CA ARG A 83 7.61 2.50 22.78
C ARG A 83 7.01 1.56 23.81
N VAL A 84 6.51 0.41 23.37
CA VAL A 84 5.96 -0.63 24.25
C VAL A 84 6.72 -1.93 24.03
N TYR A 85 7.21 -2.55 25.11
CA TYR A 85 7.97 -3.77 24.96
C TYR A 85 7.92 -4.70 26.17
N GLY A 86 8.01 -6.01 25.91
CA GLY A 86 8.21 -7.05 26.93
C GLY A 86 6.98 -7.37 27.78
N LEU A 87 5.78 -7.07 27.30
CA LEU A 87 4.52 -7.41 27.98
C LEU A 87 3.98 -8.75 27.46
N LYS A 88 3.47 -9.59 28.36
CA LYS A 88 2.85 -10.88 28.05
C LYS A 88 1.32 -10.82 28.07
N SER A 89 0.75 -9.82 28.76
CA SER A 89 -0.68 -9.58 28.82
C SER A 89 -1.14 -8.61 27.72
N ASP A 90 -2.44 -8.38 27.65
CA ASP A 90 -3.05 -7.51 26.64
C ASP A 90 -2.60 -6.06 26.79
N VAL A 91 -2.39 -5.40 25.66
CA VAL A 91 -2.05 -3.97 25.56
C VAL A 91 -3.13 -3.27 24.77
N THR A 92 -3.68 -2.19 25.30
CA THR A 92 -4.65 -1.34 24.59
C THR A 92 -4.09 0.08 24.48
N LEU A 93 -4.01 0.60 23.26
CA LEU A 93 -3.56 1.96 22.96
C LEU A 93 -4.70 2.69 22.26
N GLU A 94 -5.29 3.71 22.90
CA GLU A 94 -6.44 4.41 22.29
C GLU A 94 -5.98 5.44 21.25
N ALA A 95 -5.00 6.29 21.59
CA ALA A 95 -4.44 7.25 20.64
C ALA A 95 -2.94 7.47 20.86
N VAL A 96 -2.18 7.40 19.76
CA VAL A 96 -0.76 7.72 19.71
C VAL A 96 -0.53 8.83 18.68
N ALA A 97 -0.17 10.03 19.14
CA ALA A 97 -0.02 11.21 18.28
C ALA A 97 1.27 11.22 17.44
N GLY A 98 2.21 10.31 17.71
CA GLY A 98 3.47 10.17 16.98
C GLY A 98 3.73 8.75 16.52
N ASP A 99 5.01 8.37 16.46
CA ASP A 99 5.42 7.02 16.05
C ASP A 99 5.19 5.98 17.14
N LEU A 100 4.68 4.81 16.75
CA LEU A 100 4.51 3.68 17.64
C LEU A 100 5.55 2.59 17.36
N ARG A 101 6.29 2.17 18.40
CA ARG A 101 7.17 1.00 18.34
C ARG A 101 6.74 -0.05 19.34
N LEU A 102 6.53 -1.26 18.86
CA LEU A 102 6.08 -2.41 19.62
C LEU A 102 7.11 -3.52 19.47
N SER A 103 7.54 -4.13 20.58
CA SER A 103 8.43 -5.29 20.50
C SER A 103 8.20 -6.34 21.59
N ASN A 104 8.29 -7.61 21.22
CA ASN A 104 8.21 -8.75 22.14
C ASN A 104 6.94 -8.69 23.01
N LEU A 105 5.78 -8.81 22.34
CA LEU A 105 4.46 -8.73 22.96
C LEU A 105 3.70 -10.04 22.74
N ALA A 106 3.44 -10.78 23.82
CA ALA A 106 2.81 -12.11 23.74
C ALA A 106 1.28 -12.09 23.90
N GLY A 107 0.72 -10.98 24.42
CA GLY A 107 -0.72 -10.78 24.53
C GLY A 107 -1.32 -10.12 23.28
N VAL A 108 -2.62 -9.82 23.33
CA VAL A 108 -3.29 -9.11 22.24
C VAL A 108 -3.01 -7.61 22.35
N VAL A 109 -2.51 -7.01 21.27
CA VAL A 109 -2.26 -5.59 21.16
C VAL A 109 -3.38 -4.95 20.33
N ARG A 110 -4.20 -4.13 20.99
CA ARG A 110 -5.30 -3.38 20.34
C ARG A 110 -4.91 -1.91 20.25
N ILE A 111 -5.02 -1.37 19.05
CA ILE A 111 -4.67 0.02 18.76
C ILE A 111 -5.86 0.65 18.05
N ALA A 112 -6.39 1.74 18.59
CA ALA A 112 -7.45 2.47 17.92
C ALA A 112 -6.89 3.47 16.90
N GLN A 113 -5.87 4.26 17.25
CA GLN A 113 -5.33 5.26 16.32
C GLN A 113 -3.82 5.52 16.51
N VAL A 114 -3.12 5.66 15.38
CA VAL A 114 -1.72 6.13 15.31
C VAL A 114 -1.61 7.21 14.24
N ASP A 115 -1.14 8.40 14.63
CA ASP A 115 -0.99 9.53 13.72
C ASP A 115 0.39 9.59 13.02
N GLY A 116 1.36 8.79 13.49
CA GLY A 116 2.66 8.58 12.85
C GLY A 116 2.82 7.21 12.19
N ASP A 117 4.04 6.68 12.21
CA ASP A 117 4.37 5.34 11.70
C ASP A 117 4.18 4.26 12.78
N LEU A 118 3.87 3.03 12.36
CA LEU A 118 3.84 1.85 13.23
C LEU A 118 4.98 0.89 12.88
N ARG A 119 5.81 0.57 13.88
CA ARG A 119 6.80 -0.53 13.80
C ARG A 119 6.50 -1.61 14.83
N GLY A 120 6.30 -2.85 14.38
CA GLY A 120 6.06 -4.01 15.24
C GLY A 120 7.09 -5.11 15.02
N ASP A 121 7.57 -5.72 16.09
CA ASP A 121 8.49 -6.86 16.02
C ASP A 121 8.14 -7.89 17.10
N GLU A 122 8.10 -9.17 16.74
CA GLU A 122 7.79 -10.29 17.65
C GLU A 122 6.48 -10.07 18.43
N ILE A 123 5.35 -10.05 17.72
CA ILE A 123 4.02 -9.82 18.32
C ILE A 123 3.10 -11.00 18.03
N ALA A 124 2.42 -11.50 19.07
CA ALA A 124 1.48 -12.59 18.91
C ALA A 124 0.21 -12.15 18.13
N ASP A 125 -0.45 -11.09 18.57
CA ASP A 125 -1.68 -10.62 17.93
C ASP A 125 -1.71 -9.08 17.94
N LEU A 126 -1.69 -8.48 16.75
CA LEU A 126 -1.68 -7.03 16.55
C LEU A 126 -2.93 -6.62 15.76
N ARG A 127 -3.79 -5.82 16.38
CA ARG A 127 -5.04 -5.33 15.80
C ARG A 127 -5.10 -3.81 15.81
N LEU A 128 -5.02 -3.23 14.62
CA LEU A 128 -5.23 -1.82 14.36
C LEU A 128 -6.69 -1.61 13.92
N MET A 129 -7.54 -1.24 14.89
CA MET A 129 -9.00 -1.14 14.70
C MET A 129 -9.44 0.19 14.08
N GLY A 130 -8.60 1.21 14.06
CA GLY A 130 -8.87 2.45 13.34
C GLY A 130 -7.85 2.66 12.24
N GLY A 131 -6.98 3.65 12.40
CA GLY A 131 -6.03 4.04 11.37
C GLY A 131 -4.60 4.16 11.85
N CYS A 132 -3.68 3.92 10.94
CA CYS A 132 -2.31 4.42 10.98
C CYS A 132 -2.18 5.45 9.88
N ALA A 133 -1.87 6.71 10.19
CA ALA A 133 -1.76 7.75 9.18
C ALA A 133 -0.49 7.59 8.32
N GLY A 134 0.61 7.13 8.92
CA GLY A 134 1.88 6.86 8.24
C GLY A 134 2.03 5.41 7.76
N ASP A 135 3.29 4.97 7.69
CA ASP A 135 3.67 3.65 7.20
C ASP A 135 3.59 2.60 8.30
N VAL A 136 3.32 1.35 7.91
CA VAL A 136 3.33 0.20 8.81
C VAL A 136 4.42 -0.77 8.40
N ARG A 137 5.34 -1.07 9.32
CA ARG A 137 6.36 -2.09 9.15
C ARG A 137 6.31 -3.08 10.29
N CYS A 138 5.99 -4.33 10.01
CA CYS A 138 6.01 -5.37 11.02
C CYS A 138 6.82 -6.59 10.61
N GLU A 139 7.48 -7.20 11.60
CA GLU A 139 8.26 -8.42 11.48
C GLU A 139 7.83 -9.43 12.55
N ASN A 140 7.79 -10.72 12.21
CA ASN A 140 7.48 -11.82 13.15
C ASN A 140 6.12 -11.65 13.88
N ILE A 141 5.03 -11.52 13.13
CA ILE A 141 3.68 -11.29 13.68
C ILE A 141 2.78 -12.50 13.48
N GLN A 142 2.25 -13.14 14.53
CA GLN A 142 1.43 -14.35 14.34
C GLN A 142 0.02 -14.05 13.80
N HIS A 143 -0.60 -12.95 14.23
CA HIS A 143 -1.86 -12.44 13.67
C HIS A 143 -1.79 -10.93 13.49
N PHE A 144 -2.06 -10.45 12.27
CA PHE A 144 -2.07 -9.04 11.94
C PHE A 144 -3.42 -8.63 11.32
N GLU A 145 -4.14 -7.74 11.98
CA GLU A 145 -5.36 -7.12 11.48
C GLU A 145 -5.21 -5.60 11.45
N ALA A 146 -5.53 -4.98 10.32
CA ALA A 146 -5.56 -3.53 10.18
C ALA A 146 -6.72 -3.06 9.31
N GLU A 147 -7.51 -2.11 9.80
CA GLU A 147 -8.62 -1.54 9.03
C GLU A 147 -8.14 -0.55 7.97
N ASN A 148 -7.33 0.43 8.35
CA ASN A 148 -6.84 1.47 7.46
C ASN A 148 -5.37 1.82 7.69
N ILE A 149 -4.60 1.87 6.61
CA ILE A 149 -3.20 2.29 6.60
C ILE A 149 -3.04 3.40 5.55
N GLY A 150 -2.62 4.58 6.00
CA GLY A 150 -2.51 5.79 5.19
C GLY A 150 -1.27 5.84 4.31
N GLY A 151 -0.18 5.17 4.72
CA GLY A 151 1.03 5.01 3.93
C GLY A 151 1.21 3.60 3.35
N ASP A 152 2.46 3.18 3.28
CA ASP A 152 2.89 1.87 2.79
C ASP A 152 2.82 0.80 3.88
N LEU A 153 2.64 -0.45 3.47
CA LEU A 153 2.69 -1.61 4.36
C LEU A 153 3.83 -2.54 3.98
N ARG A 154 4.67 -2.88 4.97
CA ARG A 154 5.65 -3.95 4.87
C ARG A 154 5.49 -4.97 5.98
N LEU A 155 5.18 -6.22 5.60
CA LEU A 155 5.11 -7.36 6.50
C LEU A 155 6.16 -8.40 6.11
N LEU A 156 6.93 -8.83 7.11
CA LEU A 156 7.90 -9.92 6.97
C LEU A 156 7.62 -10.97 8.05
N ASP A 157 7.46 -12.23 7.65
CA ASP A 157 7.18 -13.34 8.56
C ASP A 157 5.91 -13.10 9.40
N ALA A 158 4.77 -13.28 8.74
CA ALA A 158 3.46 -13.13 9.34
C ALA A 158 2.68 -14.44 9.32
N GLY A 159 1.83 -14.68 10.31
CA GLY A 159 0.90 -15.82 10.29
C GLY A 159 -0.33 -15.52 9.46
N ASP A 160 -1.43 -15.16 10.13
CA ASP A 160 -2.69 -14.76 9.50
C ASP A 160 -2.73 -13.23 9.31
N VAL A 161 -3.06 -12.76 8.10
CA VAL A 161 -3.08 -11.33 7.76
C VAL A 161 -4.44 -10.90 7.20
N ARG A 162 -5.04 -9.87 7.78
CA ARG A 162 -6.30 -9.27 7.31
C ARG A 162 -6.21 -7.76 7.24
N LEU A 163 -6.35 -7.21 6.04
CA LEU A 163 -6.23 -5.79 5.75
C LEU A 163 -7.51 -5.25 5.11
N GLY A 164 -8.01 -4.13 5.63
CA GLY A 164 -9.11 -3.38 5.04
C GLY A 164 -8.65 -2.59 3.82
N ARG A 165 -8.02 -1.44 4.05
CA ARG A 165 -7.48 -0.57 3.00
C ARG A 165 -6.05 -0.16 3.31
N VAL A 166 -5.19 -0.26 2.30
CA VAL A 166 -3.85 0.34 2.29
C VAL A 166 -3.80 1.38 1.18
N HIS A 167 -3.42 2.61 1.52
CA HIS A 167 -3.37 3.74 0.60
C HIS A 167 -2.09 3.77 -0.24
N GLY A 168 -0.99 3.23 0.28
CA GLY A 168 0.27 3.09 -0.43
C GLY A 168 0.49 1.68 -0.99
N ASP A 169 1.76 1.32 -1.10
CA ASP A 169 2.22 0.03 -1.60
C ASP A 169 2.15 -1.06 -0.53
N VAL A 170 1.96 -2.30 -0.96
CA VAL A 170 1.89 -3.46 -0.08
C VAL A 170 3.01 -4.44 -0.40
N TRP A 171 3.91 -4.66 0.55
CA TRP A 171 4.91 -5.71 0.49
C TRP A 171 4.66 -6.72 1.61
N VAL A 172 4.29 -7.96 1.24
CA VAL A 172 4.18 -9.09 2.17
C VAL A 172 5.15 -10.18 1.75
N GLU A 173 6.05 -10.55 2.66
CA GLU A 173 6.98 -11.66 2.49
C GLU A 173 6.77 -12.69 3.62
N LYS A 174 6.64 -13.97 3.27
CA LYS A 174 6.45 -15.09 4.21
C LYS A 174 5.19 -14.93 5.07
N ALA A 175 4.03 -14.97 4.43
CA ALA A 175 2.77 -15.11 5.15
C ALA A 175 2.43 -16.60 5.27
N ALA A 176 2.58 -17.19 6.46
CA ALA A 176 2.46 -18.63 6.67
C ALA A 176 1.03 -19.16 6.45
N LYS A 177 0.01 -18.31 6.66
CA LYS A 177 -1.40 -18.69 6.58
C LYS A 177 -2.18 -17.76 5.63
N ALA A 178 -3.46 -17.51 5.90
CA ALA A 178 -4.34 -16.78 5.00
C ALA A 178 -3.95 -15.30 4.92
N LEU A 179 -3.98 -14.76 3.70
CA LEU A 179 -3.75 -13.34 3.41
C LEU A 179 -5.01 -12.76 2.78
N GLN A 180 -5.66 -11.82 3.46
CA GLN A 180 -6.85 -11.13 2.97
C GLN A 180 -6.59 -9.64 2.89
N ILE A 181 -6.74 -9.06 1.69
CA ILE A 181 -6.58 -7.64 1.45
C ILE A 181 -7.80 -7.15 0.68
N ALA A 182 -8.58 -6.26 1.31
CA ALA A 182 -9.79 -5.73 0.68
C ALA A 182 -9.47 -4.68 -0.40
N ARG A 183 -8.49 -3.81 -0.17
CA ARG A 183 -8.06 -2.82 -1.15
C ARG A 183 -6.61 -2.37 -0.93
N ALA A 184 -5.84 -2.32 -2.01
CA ALA A 184 -4.58 -1.59 -2.09
C ALA A 184 -4.69 -0.53 -3.19
N ASP A 185 -4.35 0.72 -2.87
CA ASP A 185 -4.34 1.84 -3.82
C ASP A 185 -3.02 1.96 -4.59
N GLY A 186 -1.92 1.41 -4.07
CA GLY A 186 -0.62 1.29 -4.75
C GLY A 186 -0.36 -0.08 -5.37
N ASP A 187 0.93 -0.38 -5.55
CA ASP A 187 1.44 -1.64 -6.07
C ASP A 187 1.49 -2.71 -4.98
N MET A 188 1.47 -3.98 -5.39
CA MET A 188 1.50 -5.09 -4.46
C MET A 188 2.56 -6.13 -4.82
N ARG A 189 3.43 -6.44 -3.85
CA ARG A 189 4.40 -7.51 -3.90
C ARG A 189 4.11 -8.56 -2.84
N LEU A 190 3.80 -9.77 -3.28
CA LEU A 190 3.58 -10.93 -2.44
C LEU A 190 4.62 -11.99 -2.76
N SER A 191 5.31 -12.48 -1.74
CA SER A 191 6.25 -13.59 -1.85
C SER A 191 6.05 -14.59 -0.71
N ASP A 192 6.03 -15.88 -1.04
CA ASP A 192 5.94 -16.99 -0.09
C ASP A 192 4.70 -16.91 0.82
N VAL A 193 3.51 -17.08 0.23
CA VAL A 193 2.24 -17.14 0.98
C VAL A 193 1.77 -18.59 1.07
N GLY A 194 1.69 -19.12 2.29
CA GLY A 194 1.32 -20.50 2.58
C GLY A 194 -0.18 -20.78 2.47
N GLY A 195 -1.03 -19.82 2.87
CA GLY A 195 -2.48 -19.93 2.78
C GLY A 195 -3.10 -19.28 1.54
N MET A 196 -4.43 -19.25 1.49
CA MET A 196 -5.18 -18.60 0.40
C MET A 196 -4.95 -17.08 0.43
N ALA A 197 -4.48 -16.52 -0.69
CA ALA A 197 -4.38 -15.08 -0.89
C ALA A 197 -5.63 -14.53 -1.57
N THR A 198 -6.40 -13.69 -0.88
CA THR A 198 -7.59 -13.01 -1.42
C THR A 198 -7.36 -11.52 -1.50
N LEU A 199 -7.24 -11.00 -2.72
CA LEU A 199 -6.94 -9.60 -3.03
C LEU A 199 -8.13 -8.99 -3.77
N ARG A 200 -9.05 -8.34 -3.07
CA ARG A 200 -10.32 -7.93 -3.70
C ARG A 200 -10.13 -6.84 -4.75
N SER A 201 -9.20 -5.91 -4.55
CA SER A 201 -8.89 -4.85 -5.52
C SER A 201 -7.46 -4.36 -5.32
N VAL A 202 -6.68 -4.34 -6.40
CA VAL A 202 -5.36 -3.71 -6.47
C VAL A 202 -5.43 -2.64 -7.56
N ALA A 203 -5.11 -1.40 -7.21
CA ALA A 203 -5.17 -0.29 -8.16
C ALA A 203 -3.86 -0.13 -8.98
N GLY A 204 -2.71 -0.50 -8.41
CA GLY A 204 -1.44 -0.59 -9.12
C GLY A 204 -1.17 -1.96 -9.73
N ASP A 205 0.10 -2.29 -9.82
CA ASP A 205 0.62 -3.55 -10.36
C ASP A 205 0.64 -4.65 -9.29
N LEU A 206 0.51 -5.91 -9.72
CA LEU A 206 0.61 -7.08 -8.83
C LEU A 206 1.79 -7.97 -9.20
N ARG A 207 2.73 -8.13 -8.27
CA ARG A 207 3.75 -9.17 -8.33
C ARG A 207 3.49 -10.23 -7.27
N ALA A 208 3.15 -11.44 -7.70
CA ALA A 208 2.86 -12.57 -6.84
C ALA A 208 3.76 -13.76 -7.18
N GLU A 209 4.55 -14.21 -6.21
CA GLU A 209 5.47 -15.33 -6.34
C GLU A 209 5.35 -16.26 -5.12
N GLY A 210 5.46 -17.58 -5.32
CA GLY A 210 5.48 -18.50 -4.19
C GLY A 210 4.16 -18.62 -3.43
N LEU A 211 3.01 -18.39 -4.09
CA LEU A 211 1.70 -18.52 -3.45
C LEU A 211 1.28 -20.00 -3.43
N ALA A 212 1.58 -20.71 -2.34
CA ALA A 212 1.33 -22.15 -2.22
C ALA A 212 -0.15 -22.49 -1.95
N GLY A 213 -0.89 -21.58 -1.28
CA GLY A 213 -2.28 -21.79 -0.87
C GLY A 213 -3.36 -21.22 -1.81
N GLY A 214 -2.97 -20.65 -2.96
CA GLY A 214 -3.89 -20.16 -3.99
C GLY A 214 -3.96 -18.64 -4.07
N LEU A 215 -4.66 -18.13 -5.09
CA LEU A 215 -4.86 -16.70 -5.31
C LEU A 215 -6.26 -16.42 -5.86
N THR A 216 -6.95 -15.44 -5.28
CA THR A 216 -8.14 -14.82 -5.86
C THR A 216 -7.93 -13.32 -5.93
N ALA A 217 -7.75 -12.79 -7.14
CA ALA A 217 -7.56 -11.37 -7.42
C ALA A 217 -8.48 -10.94 -8.59
N PRO A 218 -9.77 -10.64 -8.32
CA PRO A 218 -10.75 -10.36 -9.36
C PRO A 218 -10.61 -8.96 -10.00
N ARG A 219 -9.70 -8.13 -9.51
CA ARG A 219 -9.42 -6.81 -10.07
C ARG A 219 -7.99 -6.36 -9.73
N VAL A 220 -7.16 -6.30 -10.75
CA VAL A 220 -5.85 -5.64 -10.76
C VAL A 220 -5.89 -4.63 -11.90
N ALA A 221 -5.81 -3.33 -11.59
CA ALA A 221 -5.96 -2.30 -12.62
C ALA A 221 -4.68 -2.06 -13.43
N GLY A 222 -3.51 -2.31 -12.84
CA GLY A 222 -2.22 -2.28 -13.54
C GLY A 222 -1.88 -3.61 -14.23
N ASP A 223 -0.59 -3.89 -14.32
CA ASP A 223 -0.03 -5.12 -14.85
C ASP A 223 0.11 -6.18 -13.75
N ALA A 224 0.28 -7.44 -14.15
CA ALA A 224 0.51 -8.50 -13.19
C ALA A 224 1.59 -9.51 -13.61
N VAL A 225 2.33 -9.96 -12.62
CA VAL A 225 3.29 -11.05 -12.71
C VAL A 225 2.89 -12.11 -11.70
N LEU A 226 2.61 -13.32 -12.20
CA LEU A 226 2.28 -14.47 -11.36
C LEU A 226 3.28 -15.60 -11.64
N ALA A 227 4.00 -16.03 -10.59
CA ALA A 227 4.94 -17.13 -10.64
C ALA A 227 4.54 -18.25 -9.69
N GLY A 228 4.84 -19.50 -10.07
CA GLY A 228 4.51 -20.72 -9.34
C GLY A 228 5.04 -20.76 -7.89
N PRO A 229 4.70 -21.83 -7.14
CA PRO A 229 4.71 -23.23 -7.62
C PRO A 229 3.36 -23.81 -8.09
N PHE A 230 2.24 -23.10 -7.95
CA PHE A 230 0.88 -23.55 -8.36
C PHE A 230 0.45 -24.91 -7.82
N THR A 231 0.41 -25.04 -6.49
CA THR A 231 0.12 -26.29 -5.77
C THR A 231 -1.29 -26.35 -5.18
N ALA A 232 -2.02 -25.23 -5.14
CA ALA A 232 -3.29 -25.11 -4.43
C ALA A 232 -4.46 -25.78 -5.16
N ALA A 233 -5.24 -26.60 -4.43
CA ALA A 233 -6.45 -27.23 -4.97
C ALA A 233 -7.55 -26.20 -5.33
N ASP A 234 -7.66 -25.13 -4.55
CA ASP A 234 -8.62 -24.04 -4.80
C ASP A 234 -8.26 -23.20 -6.05
N GLY A 235 -7.02 -23.35 -6.53
CA GLY A 235 -6.55 -22.75 -7.76
C GLY A 235 -6.20 -21.26 -7.67
N TYR A 236 -6.06 -20.67 -8.84
CA TYR A 236 -5.57 -19.29 -9.01
C TYR A 236 -6.50 -18.58 -9.99
N THR A 237 -7.17 -17.53 -9.54
CA THR A 237 -8.03 -16.68 -10.34
C THR A 237 -7.51 -15.26 -10.31
N LEU A 238 -7.23 -14.71 -11.49
CA LEU A 238 -6.65 -13.37 -11.63
C LEU A 238 -7.28 -12.64 -12.83
N VAL A 239 -7.76 -11.43 -12.60
CA VAL A 239 -8.30 -10.53 -13.63
C VAL A 239 -7.51 -9.24 -13.58
N VAL A 240 -6.90 -8.90 -14.71
CA VAL A 240 -5.93 -7.82 -14.87
C VAL A 240 -6.41 -6.92 -16.01
N ASP A 241 -6.43 -5.62 -15.81
CA ASP A 241 -6.80 -4.67 -16.86
C ASP A 241 -5.62 -4.40 -17.81
N GLY A 242 -4.38 -4.47 -17.31
CA GLY A 242 -3.14 -4.41 -18.09
C GLY A 242 -2.62 -5.76 -18.62
N ASP A 243 -1.30 -5.83 -18.76
CA ASP A 243 -0.57 -7.00 -19.26
C ASP A 243 -0.37 -8.05 -18.15
N LEU A 244 -0.34 -9.34 -18.53
CA LEU A 244 -0.12 -10.43 -17.60
C LEU A 244 1.04 -11.32 -18.03
N SER A 245 2.00 -11.51 -17.13
CA SER A 245 3.08 -12.50 -17.27
C SER A 245 2.88 -13.66 -16.29
N LEU A 246 2.65 -14.85 -16.83
CA LEU A 246 2.51 -16.11 -16.09
C LEU A 246 3.78 -16.97 -16.26
N TYR A 247 4.43 -17.30 -15.15
CA TYR A 247 5.63 -18.14 -15.11
C TYR A 247 5.32 -19.50 -14.51
N LEU A 248 5.16 -20.50 -15.37
CA LEU A 248 4.92 -21.90 -15.01
C LEU A 248 6.26 -22.62 -14.71
N PRO A 249 6.34 -23.43 -13.63
CA PRO A 249 7.49 -24.29 -13.40
C PRO A 249 7.54 -25.46 -14.41
N ALA A 250 8.71 -26.11 -14.54
CA ALA A 250 8.92 -27.20 -15.51
C ALA A 250 7.96 -28.37 -15.30
N ASP A 251 7.69 -28.67 -14.04
CA ASP A 251 6.89 -29.77 -13.50
C ASP A 251 5.44 -29.35 -13.19
N ALA A 252 4.97 -28.23 -13.74
CA ALA A 252 3.61 -27.74 -13.51
C ALA A 252 2.53 -28.75 -13.94
N SER A 253 1.64 -29.10 -13.02
CA SER A 253 0.43 -29.91 -13.27
C SER A 253 -0.82 -29.04 -13.19
N VAL A 254 -1.08 -28.26 -14.25
CA VAL A 254 -2.09 -27.19 -14.23
C VAL A 254 -3.06 -27.27 -15.40
N ARG A 255 -4.35 -27.01 -15.13
CA ARG A 255 -5.36 -26.69 -16.13
C ARG A 255 -5.46 -25.18 -16.24
N LEU A 256 -4.96 -24.63 -17.33
CA LEU A 256 -4.99 -23.21 -17.62
C LEU A 256 -6.21 -22.85 -18.48
N ALA A 257 -6.96 -21.85 -18.03
CA ALA A 257 -7.95 -21.12 -18.82
C ALA A 257 -7.49 -19.66 -18.91
N ALA A 258 -7.20 -19.22 -20.12
CA ALA A 258 -6.59 -17.93 -20.39
C ALA A 258 -7.45 -17.11 -21.34
N LYS A 259 -7.66 -15.85 -21.02
CA LYS A 259 -8.30 -14.86 -21.88
C LYS A 259 -7.43 -13.62 -21.94
N ALA A 260 -7.27 -13.04 -23.11
CA ALA A 260 -6.63 -11.75 -23.30
C ALA A 260 -7.38 -10.93 -24.35
N ASN A 261 -7.43 -9.62 -24.19
CA ASN A 261 -7.91 -8.72 -25.24
C ASN A 261 -6.77 -8.31 -26.21
N GLY A 262 -5.52 -8.47 -25.79
CA GLY A 262 -4.32 -8.28 -26.61
C GLY A 262 -3.76 -9.58 -27.19
N ARG A 263 -2.45 -9.59 -27.45
CA ARG A 263 -1.74 -10.73 -28.01
C ARG A 263 -1.41 -11.76 -26.92
N ILE A 264 -1.69 -13.02 -27.20
CA ILE A 264 -1.25 -14.14 -26.36
C ILE A 264 0.04 -14.71 -26.93
N ARG A 265 1.11 -14.73 -26.12
CA ARG A 265 2.34 -15.47 -26.39
C ARG A 265 2.45 -16.56 -25.33
N SER A 266 2.49 -17.81 -25.76
CA SER A 266 2.50 -18.95 -24.86
C SER A 266 3.54 -19.94 -25.31
N ASP A 267 4.44 -20.35 -24.41
CA ASP A 267 5.35 -21.47 -24.67
C ASP A 267 4.54 -22.80 -24.76
N PRO A 268 3.60 -23.10 -23.83
CA PRO A 268 2.69 -24.22 -24.00
C PRO A 268 1.72 -24.03 -25.17
N GLN A 269 1.37 -25.13 -25.85
CA GLN A 269 0.33 -25.12 -26.88
C GLN A 269 -1.05 -24.85 -26.26
N LEU A 270 -1.72 -23.81 -26.77
CA LEU A 270 -3.06 -23.42 -26.36
C LEU A 270 -4.11 -23.94 -27.35
N THR A 271 -5.20 -24.51 -26.84
CA THR A 271 -6.36 -24.93 -27.62
C THR A 271 -7.51 -23.94 -27.42
N PRO A 272 -8.10 -23.36 -28.49
CA PRO A 272 -9.29 -22.52 -28.37
C PRO A 272 -10.45 -23.30 -27.76
N ALA A 273 -11.18 -22.69 -26.83
CA ALA A 273 -12.40 -23.26 -26.29
C ALA A 273 -13.49 -23.33 -27.38
N THR A 274 -14.31 -24.38 -27.32
CA THR A 274 -15.38 -24.65 -28.30
C THR A 274 -16.68 -23.89 -28.01
N ASP A 275 -16.68 -23.02 -26.99
CA ASP A 275 -17.84 -22.31 -26.46
C ASP A 275 -18.13 -20.97 -27.17
N GLY A 276 -17.34 -20.62 -28.19
CA GLY A 276 -17.48 -19.37 -28.95
C GLY A 276 -16.96 -18.13 -28.22
N ILE A 277 -16.40 -18.29 -27.02
CA ILE A 277 -15.72 -17.24 -26.27
C ILE A 277 -14.22 -17.33 -26.62
N PRO A 278 -13.48 -16.21 -26.77
CA PRO A 278 -12.04 -16.23 -27.03
C PRO A 278 -11.26 -16.61 -25.77
N THR A 279 -11.55 -17.79 -25.22
CA THR A 279 -10.85 -18.42 -24.11
C THR A 279 -9.97 -19.52 -24.66
N PHE A 280 -8.72 -19.53 -24.24
CA PHE A 280 -7.72 -20.51 -24.61
C PHE A 280 -7.46 -21.41 -23.43
N THR A 281 -7.35 -22.71 -23.69
CA THR A 281 -7.13 -23.71 -22.65
C THR A 281 -5.84 -24.47 -22.90
N ALA A 282 -5.16 -24.83 -21.82
CA ALA A 282 -4.05 -25.78 -21.84
C ALA A 282 -4.15 -26.70 -20.64
N SER A 283 -3.72 -27.94 -20.83
CA SER A 283 -3.56 -28.91 -19.74
C SER A 283 -2.09 -29.32 -19.74
N LEU A 284 -1.41 -29.02 -18.64
CA LEU A 284 -0.03 -29.41 -18.40
C LEU A 284 -0.01 -30.48 -17.30
N GLY A 285 0.85 -31.50 -17.44
CA GLY A 285 0.89 -32.64 -16.54
C GLY A 285 -0.48 -33.32 -16.40
N ASP A 286 -0.83 -33.68 -15.17
CA ASP A 286 -2.12 -34.29 -14.81
C ASP A 286 -3.26 -33.25 -14.68
N ALA A 287 -2.96 -31.96 -14.88
CA ALA A 287 -3.91 -30.86 -14.82
C ALA A 287 -4.67 -30.76 -13.49
N ALA A 288 -3.97 -31.00 -12.37
CA ALA A 288 -4.54 -31.07 -11.03
C ALA A 288 -5.00 -29.71 -10.49
N VAL A 289 -4.32 -28.63 -10.86
CA VAL A 289 -4.57 -27.28 -10.34
C VAL A 289 -5.20 -26.38 -11.39
N LYS A 290 -6.30 -25.70 -11.06
CA LYS A 290 -6.96 -24.77 -11.98
C LYS A 290 -6.34 -23.38 -11.90
N ILE A 291 -5.94 -22.83 -13.05
CA ILE A 291 -5.51 -21.45 -13.20
C ILE A 291 -6.46 -20.77 -14.18
N THR A 292 -7.11 -19.69 -13.77
CA THR A 292 -7.99 -18.88 -14.61
C THR A 292 -7.48 -17.45 -14.63
N VAL A 293 -7.07 -17.00 -15.82
CA VAL A 293 -6.52 -15.66 -16.01
C VAL A 293 -7.26 -14.91 -17.10
N SER A 294 -7.51 -13.63 -16.83
CA SER A 294 -8.04 -12.68 -17.82
C SER A 294 -7.18 -11.44 -17.82
N SER A 295 -6.67 -11.05 -18.98
CA SER A 295 -5.90 -9.81 -19.18
C SER A 295 -6.62 -8.88 -20.15
N GLY A 296 -6.65 -7.59 -19.83
CA GLY A 296 -7.12 -6.53 -20.72
C GLY A 296 -6.07 -6.11 -21.76
N GLY A 297 -4.80 -6.45 -21.53
CA GLY A 297 -3.68 -6.25 -22.44
C GLY A 297 -3.14 -7.55 -23.06
N ASP A 298 -1.82 -7.61 -23.22
CA ASP A 298 -1.07 -8.76 -23.71
C ASP A 298 -0.90 -9.81 -22.59
N LEU A 299 -0.96 -11.08 -22.99
CA LEU A 299 -0.75 -12.21 -22.08
C LEU A 299 0.49 -13.00 -22.52
N ARG A 300 1.48 -13.07 -21.63
CA ARG A 300 2.66 -13.92 -21.79
C ARG A 300 2.61 -15.09 -20.83
N ILE A 301 2.61 -16.30 -21.36
CA ILE A 301 2.74 -17.55 -20.59
C ILE A 301 4.08 -18.15 -20.94
N SER A 302 4.93 -18.32 -19.94
CA SER A 302 6.24 -18.95 -20.11
C SER A 302 6.39 -20.16 -19.20
N GLN A 303 7.07 -21.18 -19.67
CA GLN A 303 7.35 -22.38 -18.89
C GLN A 303 8.86 -22.57 -18.75
N ARG A 304 9.34 -22.62 -17.50
CA ARG A 304 10.77 -22.85 -17.23
C ARG A 304 11.14 -24.26 -17.70
N GLY A 305 11.86 -24.36 -18.81
CA GLY A 305 12.14 -25.63 -19.49
C GLY A 305 12.25 -25.47 -21.01
N ASP A 306 11.63 -24.44 -21.57
CA ASP A 306 11.82 -24.07 -22.97
C ASP A 306 13.06 -23.17 -23.15
N LYS A 307 14.09 -23.78 -23.75
CA LYS A 307 15.36 -23.25 -24.26
C LYS A 307 15.66 -21.75 -23.99
N GLY A 308 16.39 -21.51 -22.90
CA GLY A 308 17.22 -20.32 -22.64
C GLY A 308 18.31 -20.71 -21.62
N PRO A 309 19.53 -20.12 -21.66
CA PRO A 309 20.69 -20.68 -20.99
C PRO A 309 20.48 -20.76 -19.47
N ALA A 310 20.90 -21.90 -18.92
CA ALA A 310 20.85 -22.20 -17.51
C ALA A 310 21.52 -21.09 -16.69
N VAL A 311 20.73 -20.29 -15.98
CA VAL A 311 21.24 -19.47 -14.88
C VAL A 311 21.48 -20.41 -13.71
N GLU A 312 22.76 -20.53 -13.35
CA GLU A 312 23.28 -21.24 -12.19
C GLU A 312 22.36 -21.12 -10.96
N THR A 313 21.86 -22.28 -10.55
CA THR A 313 21.30 -22.54 -9.23
C THR A 313 22.38 -22.32 -8.18
N GLY A 314 22.49 -21.10 -7.67
CA GLY A 314 23.48 -20.76 -6.65
C GLY A 314 23.35 -19.38 -6.02
N ARG A 315 22.51 -18.48 -6.57
CA ARG A 315 22.18 -17.22 -5.92
C ARG A 315 20.67 -17.14 -5.77
N ARG A 316 20.19 -17.17 -4.51
CA ARG A 316 18.93 -16.50 -4.16
C ARG A 316 19.01 -15.11 -4.79
N PRO A 317 17.97 -14.62 -5.49
CA PRO A 317 18.00 -13.26 -5.99
C PRO A 317 18.20 -12.36 -4.76
N ARG A 318 19.42 -11.83 -4.64
CA ARG A 318 19.79 -10.86 -3.61
C ARG A 318 19.07 -9.59 -4.04
N TRP A 319 17.82 -9.48 -3.62
CA TRP A 319 17.02 -8.28 -3.83
C TRP A 319 17.58 -7.26 -2.85
N ASP A 320 18.39 -6.34 -3.36
CA ASP A 320 18.85 -5.20 -2.58
C ASP A 320 17.62 -4.50 -2.00
N ALA A 321 17.61 -4.34 -0.69
CA ALA A 321 16.58 -3.60 0.01
C ALA A 321 16.63 -2.14 -0.47
N PRO A 322 15.53 -1.56 -0.94
CA PRO A 322 15.49 -0.14 -1.16
C PRO A 322 14.58 0.50 -0.12
N GLY A 323 15.19 1.05 0.92
CA GLY A 323 14.60 2.09 1.75
C GLY A 323 14.77 3.48 1.13
N ARG A 324 14.79 3.60 -0.20
CA ARG A 324 14.90 4.87 -0.94
C ARG A 324 14.26 4.74 -2.33
N HIS A 325 12.94 4.59 -2.41
CA HIS A 325 12.20 4.71 -3.68
C HIS A 325 11.15 5.82 -3.62
N GLY A 326 11.55 7.00 -3.12
CA GLY A 326 10.76 8.22 -3.29
C GLY A 326 11.01 8.96 -4.61
N LEU A 327 11.82 8.42 -5.55
CA LEU A 327 12.25 9.16 -6.75
C LEU A 327 12.29 8.36 -8.07
N ASP A 328 11.94 7.07 -8.09
CA ASP A 328 12.04 6.27 -9.31
C ASP A 328 10.83 6.44 -10.26
N HIS A 329 9.72 6.99 -9.77
CA HIS A 329 8.58 7.37 -10.62
C HIS A 329 8.86 8.55 -11.57
N LEU A 330 10.04 9.18 -11.49
CA LEU A 330 10.50 10.19 -12.46
C LEU A 330 11.32 9.60 -13.62
N GLY A 331 11.85 8.37 -13.48
CA GLY A 331 12.65 7.71 -14.53
C GLY A 331 11.80 7.23 -15.71
N ASP A 332 10.67 6.57 -15.40
CA ASP A 332 9.83 5.92 -16.41
C ASP A 332 8.98 6.92 -17.19
N LEU A 333 8.63 8.06 -16.60
CA LEU A 333 7.96 9.14 -17.32
C LEU A 333 8.87 9.74 -18.40
N GLY A 334 10.16 9.89 -18.11
CA GLY A 334 11.15 10.40 -19.06
C GLY A 334 11.41 9.46 -20.24
N GLU A 335 11.38 8.14 -20.03
CA GLU A 335 11.48 7.17 -21.11
C GLU A 335 10.19 7.05 -21.93
N ARG A 336 9.02 7.08 -21.29
CA ARG A 336 7.72 7.07 -21.98
C ARG A 336 7.54 8.31 -22.85
N ILE A 337 7.90 9.50 -22.36
CA ILE A 337 7.88 10.74 -23.16
C ILE A 337 8.86 10.65 -24.34
N ARG A 338 10.08 10.14 -24.12
CA ARG A 338 11.07 9.98 -25.21
C ARG A 338 10.62 8.97 -26.27
N GLN A 339 10.01 7.86 -25.87
CA GLN A 339 9.46 6.86 -26.80
C GLN A 339 8.27 7.42 -27.58
N GLN A 340 7.37 8.15 -26.91
CA GLN A 340 6.20 8.75 -27.56
C GLN A 340 6.59 9.86 -28.54
N VAL A 341 7.56 10.71 -28.17
CA VAL A 341 8.11 11.74 -29.06
C VAL A 341 8.86 11.12 -30.24
N ARG A 342 9.66 10.06 -30.03
CA ARG A 342 10.31 9.32 -31.14
C ARG A 342 9.29 8.67 -32.07
N ALA A 343 8.24 8.06 -31.55
CA ALA A 343 7.18 7.46 -32.35
C ALA A 343 6.42 8.51 -33.17
N SER A 344 6.11 9.66 -32.57
CA SER A 344 5.46 10.78 -33.28
C SER A 344 6.37 11.44 -34.33
N LEU A 345 7.68 11.54 -34.08
CA LEU A 345 8.65 12.10 -35.03
C LEU A 345 8.98 11.13 -36.18
N ALA A 346 9.02 9.82 -35.91
CA ALA A 346 9.16 8.80 -36.94
C ALA A 346 7.92 8.74 -37.86
N ALA A 347 6.72 8.87 -37.29
CA ALA A 347 5.48 9.00 -38.05
C ALA A 347 5.44 10.29 -38.90
N ALA A 348 6.21 11.32 -38.51
CA ALA A 348 6.41 12.56 -39.26
C ALA A 348 7.65 12.53 -40.18
N GLY A 349 8.40 11.43 -40.24
CA GLY A 349 9.55 11.24 -41.13
C GLY A 349 10.84 11.97 -40.72
N ILE A 350 11.02 12.35 -39.45
CA ILE A 350 12.19 13.09 -38.96
C ILE A 350 13.07 12.17 -38.08
N SER A 351 14.28 11.87 -38.54
CA SER A 351 15.29 11.11 -37.78
C SER A 351 16.27 12.05 -37.08
N ILE A 352 16.52 11.84 -35.78
CA ILE A 352 17.53 12.56 -35.00
C ILE A 352 18.53 11.54 -34.48
N ASP A 353 19.71 11.49 -35.09
CA ASP A 353 20.90 10.85 -34.55
C ASP A 353 21.89 11.95 -34.15
N MET A 354 22.48 11.83 -32.96
CA MET A 354 23.14 12.92 -32.26
C MET A 354 24.63 13.02 -32.56
N GLY A 355 25.07 14.25 -32.87
CA GLY A 355 26.31 14.83 -32.35
C GLY A 355 27.56 14.78 -33.25
N GLU A 356 27.87 15.88 -33.94
CA GLU A 356 28.97 16.80 -33.59
C GLU A 356 29.13 17.90 -34.64
N ALA A 357 29.49 19.09 -34.18
CA ALA A 357 29.56 20.31 -34.96
C ALA A 357 30.96 20.53 -35.56
N THR A 358 31.06 20.89 -36.84
CA THR A 358 31.99 21.94 -37.29
C THR A 358 31.55 22.54 -38.63
N TRP A 359 31.61 23.87 -38.68
CA TRP A 359 31.27 24.72 -39.83
C TRP A 359 32.29 24.61 -40.97
N LEU A 360 31.84 24.78 -42.22
CA LEU A 360 32.42 25.67 -43.27
C LEU A 360 31.68 25.53 -44.61
N GLY A 361 31.39 26.66 -45.29
CA GLY A 361 31.53 26.75 -46.76
C GLY A 361 30.31 26.74 -47.70
N ARG A 362 29.59 27.87 -47.77
CA ARG A 362 29.11 28.62 -48.98
C ARG A 362 28.85 27.90 -50.33
N GLY A 363 27.61 27.99 -50.85
CA GLY A 363 27.24 27.82 -52.28
C GLY A 363 25.72 27.97 -52.55
N PRO A 364 25.24 28.43 -53.72
CA PRO A 364 24.12 29.39 -53.80
C PRO A 364 22.70 28.85 -54.13
N LYS A 365 21.73 29.75 -53.90
CA LYS A 365 20.25 29.65 -53.96
C LYS A 365 19.65 29.09 -55.27
N ALA A 366 18.56 28.33 -55.10
CA ALA A 366 17.50 28.09 -56.08
C ALA A 366 16.11 28.51 -55.51
N PRO A 367 15.12 28.87 -56.35
CA PRO A 367 14.02 29.75 -56.00
C PRO A 367 12.84 29.05 -55.29
N ARG A 368 12.07 29.82 -54.52
CA ARG A 368 10.88 29.35 -53.78
C ARG A 368 9.66 29.19 -54.70
N PRO A 369 8.86 28.12 -54.55
CA PRO A 369 7.54 28.04 -55.17
C PRO A 369 6.50 28.89 -54.40
N PRO A 370 5.41 29.33 -55.06
CA PRO A 370 4.43 30.26 -54.49
C PRO A 370 3.54 29.57 -53.44
N ARG A 371 3.18 30.33 -52.38
CA ARG A 371 2.22 29.87 -51.36
C ARG A 371 0.78 29.90 -51.90
N PRO A 372 -0.01 28.83 -51.75
CA PRO A 372 -1.47 28.92 -51.83
C PRO A 372 -2.05 29.61 -50.57
N PRO A 373 -3.22 30.28 -50.67
CA PRO A 373 -3.84 30.96 -49.54
C PRO A 373 -4.34 29.96 -48.50
N THR A 374 -4.00 30.19 -47.23
CA THR A 374 -4.53 29.43 -46.11
C THR A 374 -5.97 29.86 -45.83
N PRO A 375 -6.96 28.95 -45.81
CA PRO A 375 -8.27 29.24 -45.21
C PRO A 375 -8.09 29.38 -43.69
N GLU A 376 -8.63 30.46 -43.12
CA GLU A 376 -8.71 30.63 -41.67
C GLU A 376 -9.56 29.50 -41.08
N ARG A 377 -8.94 28.66 -40.24
CA ARG A 377 -9.66 27.76 -39.34
C ARG A 377 -9.75 28.45 -37.97
N PRO A 378 -10.91 28.39 -37.30
CA PRO A 378 -11.14 29.16 -36.08
C PRO A 378 -10.20 28.68 -34.97
N ARG A 379 -9.69 29.63 -34.16
CA ARG A 379 -9.08 29.28 -32.88
C ARG A 379 -10.12 28.50 -32.04
N PRO A 380 -9.76 27.41 -31.36
CA PRO A 380 -10.57 26.93 -30.26
C PRO A 380 -10.64 28.06 -29.23
N SER A 381 -11.85 28.49 -28.88
CA SER A 381 -12.05 29.37 -27.73
C SER A 381 -11.50 28.67 -26.50
N ALA A 382 -10.65 29.36 -25.74
CA ALA A 382 -10.52 29.05 -24.33
C ALA A 382 -11.93 29.01 -23.74
N ALA A 383 -12.26 27.90 -23.08
CA ALA A 383 -13.46 27.85 -22.25
C ALA A 383 -13.41 29.03 -21.26
N PRO A 384 -14.51 29.79 -21.10
CA PRO A 384 -14.57 30.76 -20.01
C PRO A 384 -14.43 30.00 -18.70
N GLY A 385 -13.56 30.49 -17.80
CA GLY A 385 -13.41 29.98 -16.46
C GLY A 385 -14.76 29.91 -15.73
N ALA A 386 -14.89 28.93 -14.85
CA ALA A 386 -16.10 28.61 -14.08
C ALA A 386 -16.79 29.83 -13.42
N THR A 387 -16.04 30.91 -13.18
CA THR A 387 -16.49 32.15 -12.55
C THR A 387 -17.62 32.88 -13.29
N ALA A 388 -17.65 32.90 -14.63
CA ALA A 388 -18.68 33.66 -15.37
C ALA A 388 -20.08 33.01 -15.31
N GLN A 389 -20.16 31.68 -15.18
CA GLN A 389 -21.44 30.98 -14.99
C GLN A 389 -21.96 31.14 -13.57
N GLU A 390 -21.08 31.14 -12.57
CA GLU A 390 -21.42 31.30 -11.16
C GLU A 390 -21.92 32.73 -10.86
N GLN A 391 -21.29 33.76 -11.44
CA GLN A 391 -21.76 35.14 -11.36
C GLN A 391 -23.17 35.32 -11.96
N LEU A 392 -23.45 34.64 -13.07
CA LEU A 392 -24.76 34.72 -13.75
C LEU A 392 -25.86 33.96 -12.97
N ALA A 393 -25.50 32.89 -12.26
CA ALA A 393 -26.40 32.19 -11.36
C ALA A 393 -26.78 33.04 -10.14
N ILE A 394 -25.80 33.75 -9.55
CA ILE A 394 -26.03 34.65 -8.41
C ILE A 394 -26.97 35.79 -8.81
N LEU A 395 -26.79 36.40 -9.98
CA LEU A 395 -27.67 37.47 -10.48
C LEU A 395 -29.12 36.99 -10.70
N LYS A 396 -29.31 35.76 -11.19
CA LYS A 396 -30.66 35.16 -11.32
C LYS A 396 -31.31 34.82 -9.98
N MET A 397 -30.52 34.51 -8.96
CA MET A 397 -31.04 34.29 -7.60
C MET A 397 -31.53 35.59 -6.95
N VAL A 398 -30.91 36.73 -7.25
CA VAL A 398 -31.41 38.06 -6.85
C VAL A 398 -32.69 38.42 -7.61
N GLU A 399 -32.72 38.19 -8.92
CA GLU A 399 -33.89 38.50 -9.77
C GLU A 399 -35.12 37.69 -9.36
N SER A 400 -34.93 36.43 -8.97
CA SER A 400 -36.00 35.55 -8.46
C SER A 400 -36.38 35.83 -7.00
N GLY A 401 -35.70 36.76 -6.32
CA GLY A 401 -35.94 37.09 -4.90
C GLY A 401 -35.51 36.01 -3.92
N THR A 402 -34.70 35.04 -4.36
CA THR A 402 -34.23 33.91 -3.55
C THR A 402 -33.14 34.34 -2.56
N ILE A 403 -32.36 35.38 -2.91
CA ILE A 403 -31.35 36.01 -2.06
C ILE A 403 -31.48 37.53 -2.11
N THR A 404 -30.99 38.21 -1.06
CA THR A 404 -30.97 39.67 -1.00
C THR A 404 -29.78 40.25 -1.76
N ALA A 405 -29.87 41.53 -2.17
CA ALA A 405 -28.78 42.22 -2.87
C ALA A 405 -27.46 42.25 -2.06
N ALA A 406 -27.55 42.29 -0.72
CA ALA A 406 -26.39 42.29 0.17
C ALA A 406 -25.69 40.91 0.23
N GLU A 407 -26.44 39.82 0.15
CA GLU A 407 -25.89 38.45 0.13
C GLU A 407 -25.24 38.13 -1.22
N ALA A 408 -25.81 38.62 -2.32
CA ALA A 408 -25.22 38.48 -3.64
C ALA A 408 -23.85 39.16 -3.77
N GLU A 409 -23.68 40.34 -3.15
CA GLU A 409 -22.41 41.06 -3.15
C GLU A 409 -21.30 40.29 -2.40
N GLN A 410 -21.64 39.61 -1.30
CA GLN A 410 -20.70 38.76 -0.57
C GLN A 410 -20.27 37.53 -1.37
N LEU A 411 -21.19 36.88 -2.08
CA LEU A 411 -20.91 35.70 -2.90
C LEU A 411 -20.08 36.04 -4.15
N LEU A 412 -20.36 37.18 -4.79
CA LEU A 412 -19.57 37.66 -5.93
C LEU A 412 -18.14 37.98 -5.53
N LYS A 413 -17.94 38.56 -4.34
CA LYS A 413 -16.61 38.89 -3.82
C LYS A 413 -15.78 37.65 -3.47
N ALA A 414 -16.43 36.57 -3.02
CA ALA A 414 -15.77 35.30 -2.77
C ALA A 414 -15.25 34.64 -4.07
N LEU A 415 -16.01 34.76 -5.17
CA LEU A 415 -15.65 34.20 -6.50
C LEU A 415 -14.50 34.94 -7.21
N GLU A 416 -14.18 36.17 -6.81
CA GLU A 416 -13.04 36.92 -7.36
C GLU A 416 -11.71 36.59 -6.65
N THR A 417 -11.74 35.81 -5.56
CA THR A 417 -10.56 35.54 -4.72
C THR A 417 -9.95 34.16 -4.94
N ASP A 418 -10.51 33.32 -5.82
CA ASP A 418 -10.04 31.96 -6.17
C ASP A 418 -9.35 31.89 -7.55
#